data_AF-A0A0P0W164-F1
#
_entry.id   AF-A0A0P0W164-F1
#
_cell.length_a   1.000
_cell.length_b   1.000
_cell.length_c   1.000
_cell.angle_alpha   90.00
_cell.angle_beta   90.00
_cell.angle_gamma   90.00
#
_symmetry.space_group_name_H-M   'P 1'
#
loop_
_entity.id
_entity.type
_entity.pdbx_description
1 polymer ?
#
loop_
_entity_poly.entity_id
_entity_poly.type
_entity_poly.pdbx_seq_one_letter_code
_entity_poly.pdbx_strand_id
1 'polypeptide(L)'
;TAREEKLNFEGFQMDYRGIPKDGNIVGPFAFRLKYPAGFRPNRNYLEEVVRWQKLAFPSPYLNARRVEPATPQARKRAVAVLHEILSLTMNRRLTSDKLEIFHNEYRLPCKLLLCLIKNHGIFYITNKGARSTVFLKEAYDDSNLVEKCPLLKFHDRFASLIGRTCSDSNDLLKA
;
A
#
# COMPACT_ATOMS: atom_id res chain seq x y z
N THR A 1 -29.88 -5.17 6.78
CA THR A 1 -29.14 -6.23 7.51
C THR A 1 -28.54 -7.17 6.49
N ALA A 2 -27.27 -6.95 6.11
CA ALA A 2 -26.60 -7.78 5.11
C ALA A 2 -26.25 -9.14 5.75
N ARG A 3 -26.65 -10.21 5.09
CA ARG A 3 -26.47 -11.61 5.49
C ARG A 3 -24.96 -11.93 5.42
N GLU A 4 -24.35 -12.23 6.55
CA GLU A 4 -22.92 -12.56 6.65
C GLU A 4 -22.72 -14.06 6.39
N GLU A 5 -22.09 -14.40 5.28
CA GLU A 5 -21.54 -15.73 5.07
C GLU A 5 -20.26 -15.86 5.90
N LYS A 6 -20.09 -16.98 6.60
CA LYS A 6 -18.80 -17.35 7.19
C LYS A 6 -17.77 -17.27 6.07
N LEU A 7 -16.74 -16.44 6.22
CA LEU A 7 -15.65 -16.34 5.25
C LEU A 7 -14.94 -17.70 5.22
N ASN A 8 -15.37 -18.58 4.31
CA ASN A 8 -14.65 -19.80 3.96
C ASN A 8 -13.37 -19.37 3.25
N PHE A 9 -12.25 -19.45 3.95
CA PHE A 9 -10.92 -19.13 3.42
C PHE A 9 -10.29 -20.31 2.65
N GLU A 10 -11.04 -21.38 2.43
CA GLU A 10 -10.59 -22.54 1.68
C GLU A 10 -10.78 -22.33 0.18
N GLY A 11 -9.69 -22.42 -0.60
CA GLY A 11 -9.79 -22.85 -1.99
C GLY A 11 -9.35 -21.91 -3.12
N PHE A 12 -8.39 -21.00 -2.95
CA PHE A 12 -7.74 -20.38 -4.11
C PHE A 12 -6.33 -20.95 -4.35
N GLN A 13 -6.29 -22.11 -5.00
CA GLN A 13 -5.04 -22.79 -5.37
C GLN A 13 -4.67 -22.39 -6.81
N MET A 14 -3.83 -21.37 -6.97
CA MET A 14 -3.23 -21.00 -8.26
C MET A 14 -1.88 -21.71 -8.45
N ASP A 15 -1.76 -22.36 -9.60
CA ASP A 15 -0.67 -23.28 -9.96
C ASP A 15 0.50 -22.48 -10.57
N TYR A 16 1.37 -21.93 -9.72
CA TYR A 16 2.61 -21.30 -10.18
C TYR A 16 3.67 -22.37 -10.42
N ARG A 17 4.08 -22.56 -11.69
CA ARG A 17 5.34 -23.25 -12.03
C ARG A 17 6.54 -22.40 -11.60
N GLY A 18 6.85 -22.42 -10.31
CA GLY A 18 8.00 -21.75 -9.71
C GLY A 18 7.69 -20.39 -9.04
N ILE A 19 8.61 -19.93 -8.20
CA ILE A 19 8.49 -18.68 -7.44
C ILE A 19 8.85 -17.51 -8.37
N PRO A 20 7.96 -16.51 -8.57
CA PRO A 20 8.25 -15.32 -9.36
C PRO A 20 9.46 -14.57 -8.81
N LYS A 21 10.34 -14.11 -9.70
CA LYS A 21 11.58 -13.39 -9.34
C LYS A 21 11.31 -12.06 -8.63
N ASP A 22 10.15 -11.46 -8.89
CA ASP A 22 9.69 -10.18 -8.34
C ASP A 22 8.64 -10.36 -7.24
N GLY A 23 8.28 -11.60 -6.88
CA GLY A 23 7.29 -11.92 -5.86
C GLY A 23 5.84 -11.56 -6.23
N ASN A 24 5.58 -11.07 -7.45
CA ASN A 24 4.23 -10.75 -7.90
C ASN A 24 3.46 -12.02 -8.26
N ILE A 25 2.25 -12.13 -7.74
CA ILE A 25 1.30 -13.18 -8.10
C ILE A 25 -0.05 -12.55 -8.42
N VAL A 26 -0.80 -13.17 -9.32
CA VAL A 26 -2.22 -12.95 -9.54
C VAL A 26 -3.03 -13.70 -8.49
N GLY A 27 -3.90 -12.98 -7.79
CA GLY A 27 -4.83 -13.55 -6.81
C GLY A 27 -5.69 -12.48 -6.17
N PRO A 28 -6.85 -12.84 -5.58
CA PRO A 28 -7.80 -11.87 -5.03
C PRO A 28 -7.26 -11.08 -3.83
N PHE A 29 -6.24 -11.61 -3.15
CA PHE A 29 -5.62 -11.00 -1.97
C PHE A 29 -4.19 -10.51 -2.25
N ALA A 30 -3.80 -10.45 -3.53
CA ALA A 30 -2.45 -10.12 -3.93
C ALA A 30 -2.29 -8.62 -4.19
N PHE A 31 -1.26 -8.00 -3.62
CA PHE A 31 -0.86 -6.63 -3.88
C PHE A 31 0.15 -6.57 -5.01
N ARG A 32 0.10 -5.51 -5.82
CA ARG A 32 1.16 -5.21 -6.80
C ARG A 32 2.42 -4.75 -6.08
N LEU A 33 3.52 -5.47 -6.28
CA LEU A 33 4.82 -5.17 -5.70
C LEU A 33 5.72 -4.47 -6.72
N LYS A 34 6.34 -3.36 -6.30
CA LYS A 34 7.37 -2.61 -7.02
C LYS A 34 8.58 -2.38 -6.12
N TYR A 35 9.65 -3.15 -6.35
CA TYR A 35 10.90 -3.01 -5.60
C TYR A 35 11.82 -1.94 -6.22
N PRO A 36 12.67 -1.27 -5.43
CA PRO A 36 13.63 -0.31 -5.97
C PRO A 36 14.70 -1.02 -6.82
N ALA A 37 15.28 -0.29 -7.77
CA ALA A 37 16.39 -0.78 -8.56
C ALA A 37 17.54 -1.25 -7.65
N GLY A 38 18.10 -2.42 -7.92
CA GLY A 38 19.19 -3.00 -7.12
C GLY A 38 18.74 -3.84 -5.92
N PHE A 39 17.45 -3.88 -5.56
CA PHE A 39 16.95 -4.84 -4.58
C PHE A 39 17.05 -6.27 -5.13
N ARG A 40 17.85 -7.11 -4.48
CA ARG A 40 18.08 -8.51 -4.89
C ARG A 40 17.57 -9.46 -3.79
N PRO A 41 16.28 -9.81 -3.80
CA PRO A 41 15.73 -10.73 -2.81
C PRO A 41 16.30 -12.13 -3.03
N ASN A 42 16.59 -12.83 -1.93
CA ASN A 42 16.94 -14.24 -2.00
C ASN A 42 15.68 -15.11 -2.18
N ARG A 43 15.87 -16.40 -2.48
CA ARG A 43 14.76 -17.33 -2.71
C ARG A 43 13.83 -17.44 -1.50
N ASN A 44 14.38 -17.53 -0.28
CA ASN A 44 13.59 -17.68 0.94
C ASN A 44 12.66 -16.47 1.17
N TYR A 45 13.15 -15.26 0.90
CA TYR A 45 12.35 -14.04 0.95
C TYR A 45 11.19 -14.10 -0.05
N LEU A 46 11.46 -14.50 -1.30
CA LEU A 46 10.41 -14.61 -2.31
C LEU A 46 9.36 -15.66 -1.96
N GLU A 47 9.77 -16.78 -1.36
CA GLU A 47 8.85 -17.80 -0.85
C GLU A 47 7.94 -17.26 0.25
N GLU A 48 8.50 -16.48 1.19
CA GLU A 48 7.73 -15.82 2.24
C GLU A 48 6.75 -14.79 1.67
N VAL A 49 7.21 -13.95 0.72
CA VAL A 49 6.37 -12.96 0.04
C VAL A 49 5.22 -13.64 -0.71
N VAL A 50 5.49 -14.69 -1.48
CA VAL A 50 4.44 -15.42 -2.21
C VAL A 50 3.45 -16.07 -1.24
N ARG A 51 3.93 -16.68 -0.16
CA ARG A 51 3.07 -17.25 0.89
C ARG A 51 2.18 -16.17 1.51
N TRP A 52 2.75 -15.01 1.83
CA TRP A 52 2.02 -13.87 2.37
C TRP A 52 1.01 -13.30 1.36
N GLN A 53 1.35 -13.20 0.08
CA GLN A 53 0.45 -12.75 -0.99
C GLN A 53 -0.76 -13.69 -1.17
N LYS A 54 -0.58 -15.00 -0.97
CA LYS A 54 -1.68 -15.98 -1.01
C LYS A 54 -2.58 -15.97 0.23
N LEU A 55 -2.07 -15.48 1.36
CA LEU A 55 -2.82 -15.47 2.63
C LEU A 55 -4.10 -14.64 2.50
N ALA A 56 -5.25 -15.22 2.78
CA ALA A 56 -6.49 -14.45 2.84
C ALA A 56 -6.50 -13.52 4.07
N PHE A 57 -7.24 -12.42 3.99
CA PHE A 57 -7.41 -11.49 5.11
C PHE A 57 -8.85 -10.97 5.16
N PRO A 58 -9.38 -10.61 6.35
CA PRO A 58 -10.70 -10.01 6.45
C PRO A 58 -10.74 -8.68 5.71
N SER A 59 -11.87 -8.38 5.05
CA SER A 59 -12.04 -7.15 4.26
C SER A 59 -11.56 -5.88 5.02
N PRO A 60 -10.88 -4.93 4.35
CA PRO A 60 -10.48 -3.66 4.96
C PRO A 60 -11.65 -2.87 5.55
N TYR A 61 -12.83 -2.99 4.92
CA TYR A 61 -14.06 -2.31 5.34
C TYR A 61 -14.83 -3.05 6.44
N LEU A 62 -14.42 -4.27 6.80
CA LEU A 62 -15.02 -4.97 7.93
C LEU A 62 -14.63 -4.27 9.23
N ASN A 63 -15.54 -4.24 10.21
CA ASN A 63 -15.28 -3.66 11.52
C ASN A 63 -14.04 -4.29 12.17
N ALA A 64 -13.02 -3.46 12.48
CA ALA A 64 -11.74 -3.91 13.03
C ALA A 64 -11.87 -4.64 14.37
N ARG A 65 -12.94 -4.39 15.13
CA ARG A 65 -13.19 -5.06 16.42
C ARG A 65 -13.43 -6.56 16.29
N ARG A 66 -13.87 -7.01 15.11
CA ARG A 66 -14.13 -8.42 14.79
C ARG A 66 -12.89 -9.19 14.34
N VAL A 67 -11.75 -8.51 14.24
CA VAL A 67 -10.49 -9.10 13.81
C VAL A 67 -9.60 -9.30 15.04
N GLU A 68 -9.17 -10.54 15.24
CA GLU A 68 -8.24 -10.89 16.30
C GLU A 68 -6.88 -10.22 16.07
N PRO A 69 -6.38 -9.43 17.03
CA PRO A 69 -5.10 -8.75 16.88
C PRO A 69 -3.94 -9.76 16.83
N ALA A 70 -2.78 -9.29 16.35
CA ALA A 70 -1.52 -10.04 16.29
C ALA A 70 -1.48 -11.29 15.37
N THR A 71 -2.60 -11.70 14.75
CA THR A 71 -2.64 -12.78 13.74
C THR A 71 -1.97 -12.37 12.41
N PRO A 72 -1.45 -13.32 11.61
CA PRO A 72 -0.94 -13.04 10.26
C PRO A 72 -1.98 -12.34 9.36
N GLN A 73 -3.25 -12.75 9.46
CA GLN A 73 -4.37 -12.17 8.73
C GLN A 73 -4.65 -10.73 9.17
N ALA A 74 -4.55 -10.42 10.47
CA ALA A 74 -4.69 -9.04 10.97
C ALA A 74 -3.56 -8.14 10.48
N ARG A 75 -2.32 -8.65 10.42
CA ARG A 75 -1.19 -7.90 9.85
C ARG A 75 -1.38 -7.64 8.37
N LYS A 76 -1.85 -8.63 7.61
CA LYS A 76 -2.16 -8.46 6.19
C LYS A 76 -3.33 -7.50 5.96
N ARG A 77 -4.38 -7.58 6.79
CA ARG A 77 -5.48 -6.61 6.78
C ARG A 77 -4.99 -5.20 7.07
N ALA A 78 -4.07 -5.00 8.02
CA ALA A 78 -3.51 -3.67 8.28
C ALA A 78 -2.86 -3.06 7.03
N VAL A 79 -2.09 -3.86 6.28
CA VAL A 79 -1.54 -3.45 4.98
C VAL A 79 -2.65 -3.10 3.99
N ALA A 80 -3.70 -3.92 3.92
CA ALA A 80 -4.84 -3.67 3.05
C ALA A 80 -5.62 -2.39 3.40
N VAL A 81 -5.80 -2.10 4.68
CA VAL A 81 -6.41 -0.85 5.16
C VAL A 81 -5.56 0.35 4.78
N LEU A 82 -4.24 0.28 5.00
CA LEU A 82 -3.33 1.37 4.62
C LEU A 82 -3.33 1.60 3.12
N HIS A 83 -3.32 0.52 2.34
CA HIS A 83 -3.45 0.56 0.89
C HIS A 83 -4.72 1.29 0.47
N GLU A 84 -5.85 0.96 1.10
CA GLU A 84 -7.13 1.56 0.79
C GLU A 84 -7.26 3.03 1.24
N ILE A 85 -6.76 3.37 2.44
CA ILE A 85 -6.72 4.77 2.89
C ILE A 85 -5.94 5.62 1.89
N LEU A 86 -4.78 5.14 1.44
CA LEU A 86 -3.98 5.85 0.45
C LEU A 86 -4.71 5.88 -0.90
N SER A 87 -5.33 4.78 -1.33
CA SER A 87 -6.11 4.72 -2.57
C SER A 87 -7.19 5.81 -2.58
N LEU A 88 -7.88 6.08 -1.48
CA LEU A 88 -8.94 7.09 -1.43
C LEU A 88 -8.43 8.54 -1.48
N THR A 89 -7.14 8.79 -1.32
CA THR A 89 -6.57 10.15 -1.41
C THR A 89 -6.33 10.56 -2.87
N MET A 90 -6.55 11.85 -3.19
CA MET A 90 -6.38 12.36 -4.57
C MET A 90 -4.97 12.10 -5.13
N ASN A 91 -3.95 12.29 -4.29
CA ASN A 91 -2.56 12.07 -4.67
C ASN A 91 -2.06 10.65 -4.35
N ARG A 92 -2.89 9.74 -3.85
CA ARG A 92 -2.47 8.38 -3.45
C ARG A 92 -1.28 8.37 -2.45
N ARG A 93 -1.22 9.41 -1.60
CA ARG A 93 -0.19 9.65 -0.58
C ARG A 93 -0.79 10.33 0.64
N LEU A 94 -0.22 10.08 1.81
CA LEU A 94 -0.65 10.71 3.06
C LEU A 94 0.53 10.85 4.04
N THR A 95 0.51 11.88 4.87
CA THR A 95 1.54 12.08 5.89
C THR A 95 1.34 11.12 7.07
N SER A 96 2.43 10.74 7.75
CA SER A 96 2.39 9.74 8.82
C SER A 96 1.54 10.17 10.02
N ASP A 97 1.54 11.46 10.35
CA ASP A 97 0.69 12.06 11.40
C ASP A 97 -0.81 11.90 11.09
N LYS A 98 -1.20 11.99 9.82
CA LYS A 98 -2.59 11.77 9.39
C LYS A 98 -2.96 10.29 9.37
N LEU A 99 -2.02 9.41 9.05
CA LEU A 99 -2.24 7.96 9.16
C LEU A 99 -2.46 7.53 10.62
N GLU A 100 -1.77 8.15 11.56
CA GLU A 100 -1.89 7.84 13.00
C GLU A 100 -3.30 8.10 13.55
N ILE A 101 -4.04 9.06 12.99
CA ILE A 101 -5.44 9.35 13.38
C ILE A 101 -6.33 8.11 13.17
N PHE A 102 -6.02 7.29 12.17
CA PHE A 102 -6.75 6.07 11.86
C PHE A 102 -6.35 4.87 12.72
N HIS A 103 -5.30 5.00 13.54
CA HIS A 103 -4.72 3.90 14.29
C HIS A 103 -5.76 3.17 15.15
N ASN A 104 -6.51 3.91 15.97
CA ASN A 104 -7.45 3.32 16.92
C ASN A 104 -8.69 2.75 16.23
N GLU A 105 -9.22 3.44 15.22
CA GLU A 105 -10.44 3.04 14.51
C GLU A 105 -10.23 1.72 13.75
N TYR A 106 -9.09 1.61 13.05
CA TYR A 106 -8.80 0.43 12.23
C TYR A 106 -7.96 -0.63 12.94
N ARG A 107 -7.59 -0.40 14.21
CA ARG A 107 -6.66 -1.22 15.00
C ARG A 107 -5.35 -1.50 14.25
N LEU A 108 -4.74 -0.43 13.75
CA LEU A 108 -3.45 -0.53 13.08
C LEU A 108 -2.35 -0.99 14.06
N PRO A 109 -1.22 -1.52 13.57
CA PRO A 109 -0.13 -1.94 14.44
C PRO A 109 0.51 -0.75 15.16
N CYS A 110 0.79 -0.89 16.46
CA CYS A 110 1.47 0.13 17.27
C CYS A 110 2.80 0.60 16.67
N LYS A 111 3.49 -0.29 15.92
CA LYS A 111 4.69 0.05 15.16
C LYS A 111 4.34 0.26 13.70
N LEU A 112 3.51 1.27 13.40
CA LEU A 112 3.00 1.55 12.05
C LEU A 112 4.14 1.77 11.05
N LEU A 113 5.16 2.56 11.41
CA LEU A 113 6.32 2.79 10.57
C LEU A 113 7.06 1.49 10.22
N LEU A 114 7.21 0.58 11.18
CA LEU A 114 7.81 -0.74 10.93
C LEU A 114 6.96 -1.58 9.98
N CYS A 115 5.62 -1.48 10.09
CA CYS A 115 4.71 -2.13 9.14
C CYS A 115 4.95 -1.62 7.72
N LEU A 116 5.04 -0.29 7.53
CA LEU A 116 5.27 0.32 6.23
C LEU A 116 6.63 -0.08 5.64
N ILE A 117 7.70 -0.03 6.44
CA ILE A 117 9.07 -0.42 6.03
C ILE A 117 9.13 -1.89 5.63
N LYS A 118 8.49 -2.80 6.40
CA LYS A 118 8.45 -4.23 6.06
C LYS A 118 7.73 -4.49 4.74
N ASN A 119 6.78 -3.63 4.37
CA ASN A 119 6.00 -3.72 3.14
C ASN A 119 6.49 -2.72 2.08
N HIS A 120 7.81 -2.50 2.00
CA HIS A 120 8.43 -1.57 1.04
C HIS A 120 8.23 -1.92 -0.43
N GLY A 121 7.71 -3.12 -0.76
CA GLY A 121 7.26 -3.44 -2.12
C GLY A 121 5.97 -2.71 -2.52
N ILE A 122 5.15 -2.31 -1.53
CA ILE A 122 3.83 -1.69 -1.71
C ILE A 122 3.90 -0.19 -1.39
N PHE A 123 4.61 0.16 -0.33
CA PHE A 123 4.71 1.54 0.14
C PHE A 123 6.09 2.13 -0.12
N TYR A 124 6.12 3.42 -0.41
CA TYR A 124 7.32 4.24 -0.37
C TYR A 124 7.18 5.28 0.73
N ILE A 125 8.27 5.57 1.45
CA ILE A 125 8.27 6.56 2.53
C ILE A 125 9.37 7.56 2.21
N THR A 126 9.02 8.84 2.17
CA THR A 126 9.97 9.94 2.12
C THR A 126 9.93 10.71 3.43
N ASN A 127 11.08 11.20 3.86
CA ASN A 127 11.22 12.01 5.07
C ASN A 127 11.66 13.41 4.66
N LYS A 128 10.84 14.41 4.99
CA LYS A 128 11.19 15.83 4.83
C LYS A 128 11.25 16.47 6.20
N GLY A 129 12.47 16.63 6.72
CA GLY A 129 12.69 17.04 8.11
C GLY A 129 12.04 16.05 9.08
N ALA A 130 11.20 16.55 10.00
CA ALA A 130 10.48 15.73 10.96
C ALA A 130 9.21 15.05 10.40
N ARG A 131 8.81 15.33 9.15
CA ARG A 131 7.57 14.82 8.56
C ARG A 131 7.85 13.68 7.59
N SER A 132 7.21 12.54 7.81
CA SER A 132 7.24 11.41 6.88
C SER A 132 5.97 11.40 6.03
N THR A 133 6.11 11.15 4.72
CA THR A 133 4.99 10.97 3.79
C THR A 133 5.05 9.59 3.18
N VAL A 134 3.92 8.89 3.21
CA VAL A 134 3.76 7.53 2.69
C VAL A 134 3.03 7.60 1.36
N PHE A 135 3.57 6.91 0.36
CA PHE A 135 3.07 6.84 -1.00
C PHE A 135 2.68 5.41 -1.34
N LEU A 136 1.60 5.25 -2.09
CA LEU A 136 1.21 3.96 -2.66
C LEU A 136 1.95 3.72 -3.98
N LYS A 137 2.91 2.79 -4.01
CA LYS A 137 3.82 2.62 -5.16
C LYS A 137 3.12 2.25 -6.47
N GLU A 138 2.05 1.49 -6.41
CA GLU A 138 1.33 1.08 -7.62
C GLU A 138 0.69 2.26 -8.36
N ALA A 139 0.36 3.34 -7.63
CA ALA A 139 -0.24 4.55 -8.20
C ALA A 139 0.76 5.44 -8.93
N TYR A 140 2.06 5.16 -8.80
CA TYR A 140 3.12 6.01 -9.34
C TYR A 140 3.97 5.27 -10.38
N ASP A 141 4.37 6.03 -11.39
CA ASP A 141 5.44 5.68 -12.32
C ASP A 141 6.56 6.70 -12.13
N ASP A 142 7.63 6.25 -11.46
CA ASP A 142 8.65 7.10 -10.85
C ASP A 142 8.02 8.21 -9.97
N SER A 143 8.14 9.45 -10.43
CA SER A 143 7.62 10.66 -9.78
C SER A 143 6.19 11.00 -10.19
N ASN A 144 5.65 10.35 -11.22
CA ASN A 144 4.38 10.73 -11.83
C ASN A 144 3.23 9.88 -11.30
N LEU A 145 2.17 10.54 -10.82
CA LEU A 145 0.92 9.88 -10.48
C LEU A 145 0.25 9.37 -11.77
N VAL A 146 0.08 8.05 -11.90
CA VAL A 146 -0.42 7.38 -13.12
C VAL A 146 -1.85 7.81 -13.42
N GLU A 147 -2.72 7.78 -12.41
CA GLU A 147 -4.13 8.13 -12.55
C GLU A 147 -4.45 9.41 -11.78
N LYS A 148 -4.38 10.55 -12.47
CA LYS A 148 -4.80 11.85 -11.91
C LYS A 148 -6.30 12.04 -12.03
N CYS A 149 -6.95 12.41 -10.93
CA CYS A 149 -8.34 12.84 -10.95
C CYS A 149 -8.50 14.16 -11.74
N PRO A 150 -9.71 14.50 -12.22
CA PRO A 150 -9.94 15.71 -13.01
C PRO A 150 -9.49 17.00 -12.32
N LEU A 151 -9.62 17.08 -11.00
CA LEU A 151 -9.19 18.25 -10.21
C LEU A 151 -7.67 18.45 -10.25
N LEU A 152 -6.89 17.36 -10.14
CA LEU A 152 -5.43 17.45 -10.25
C LEU A 152 -4.99 17.86 -11.66
N LYS A 153 -5.64 17.32 -12.70
CA LYS A 153 -5.37 17.71 -14.09
C LYS A 153 -5.67 19.19 -14.34
N PHE A 154 -6.77 19.70 -13.79
CA PHE A 154 -7.11 21.11 -13.86
C PHE A 154 -6.07 21.97 -13.14
N HIS A 155 -5.68 21.58 -11.92
CA HIS A 155 -4.66 22.28 -11.15
C HIS A 155 -3.31 22.33 -11.87
N ASP A 156 -2.87 21.21 -12.45
CA ASP A 156 -1.63 21.15 -13.24
C ASP A 156 -1.66 22.13 -14.43
N ARG A 157 -2.78 22.15 -15.16
CA ARG A 157 -2.99 23.07 -16.29
C ARG A 157 -2.99 24.52 -15.82
N PHE A 158 -3.68 24.82 -14.73
CA PHE A 158 -3.72 26.16 -14.16
C PHE A 158 -2.32 26.61 -13.72
N ALA A 159 -1.58 25.77 -12.99
CA ALA A 159 -0.21 26.04 -12.57
C ALA A 159 0.71 26.35 -13.76
N SER A 160 0.60 25.55 -14.84
CA SER A 160 1.35 25.76 -16.08
C SER A 160 1.03 27.11 -16.73
N LEU A 161 -0.22 27.57 -16.70
CA LEU A 161 -0.62 28.84 -17.30
C LEU A 161 -0.09 30.05 -16.51
N ILE A 162 0.05 29.93 -15.19
CA ILE A 162 0.57 31.01 -14.32
C ILE A 162 2.10 30.96 -14.15
N GLY A 163 2.80 30.16 -14.95
CA GLY A 163 4.27 30.03 -14.91
C GLY A 163 4.80 29.31 -13.67
N ARG A 164 3.95 28.61 -12.92
CA ARG A 164 4.40 27.72 -11.84
C ARG A 164 4.63 26.34 -12.41
N THR A 165 5.87 25.85 -12.36
CA THR A 165 6.12 24.43 -12.56
C THR A 165 5.42 23.68 -11.44
N CYS A 166 4.65 22.64 -11.79
CA CYS A 166 4.02 21.78 -10.81
C CYS A 166 5.14 21.15 -9.97
N SER A 167 5.36 21.68 -8.77
CA SER A 167 6.46 21.34 -7.86
C SER A 167 6.13 20.10 -7.03
N ASP A 168 5.15 19.32 -7.49
CA ASP A 168 4.89 17.99 -6.96
C ASP A 168 5.82 17.02 -7.67
N SER A 169 7.07 16.92 -7.19
CA SER A 169 7.86 15.67 -7.01
C SER A 169 9.38 15.88 -7.06
N ASN A 170 9.87 16.91 -7.75
CA ASN A 170 11.33 17.07 -7.96
C ASN A 170 12.10 17.42 -6.67
N ASP A 171 11.43 17.98 -5.66
CA ASP A 171 12.04 18.34 -4.37
C ASP A 171 11.81 17.29 -3.25
N LEU A 172 11.09 16.20 -3.56
CA LEU A 172 10.72 15.15 -2.58
C LEU A 172 11.48 13.83 -2.80
N LEU A 173 12.21 13.72 -3.93
CA LEU A 173 12.90 12.50 -4.36
C LEU A 173 14.40 12.71 -4.66
N LYS A 174 14.93 13.92 -4.40
CA LYS A 174 16.39 14.17 -4.40
C LYS A 174 16.94 14.01 -2.98
N ALA A 175 17.32 12.78 -2.64
CA ALA A 175 18.30 12.45 -1.61
C ALA A 175 18.88 11.07 -1.91
#